data_AF-A0A7Y3ULX7-F1
#
_entry.id   AF-A0A7Y3ULX7-F1
#
_cell.length_a   1.000
_cell.length_b   1.000
_cell.length_c   1.000
_cell.angle_alpha   90.00
_cell.angle_beta   90.00
_cell.angle_gamma   90.00
#
_symmetry.space_group_name_H-M   'P 1'
#
loop_
_entity.id
_entity.type
_entity.pdbx_description
1 polymer ?
#
loop_
_entity_poly.entity_id
_entity_poly.type
_entity_poly.pdbx_seq_one_letter_code
_entity_poly.pdbx_strand_id
1 'polypeptide(L)'
;MKIFLIVLFVLGIGISCLTGCQTNDNTRTKAEGTAVGVGGGALLGGLLGAAFGGGEGAIIGAAAGALAGGAAGYAYGAHVAKEKEKYAKAEDWLDACIISLNEKNRETLEFNLELDKNIVDLDATTARLVNDYNNKRVKKAALKSEKERVDAKRVEAELQLAEANYELENQQKVLDETMREVGHNEYTKALDWEISELKAHMKELKLQTDKLASLSSRMSV
;
A
#
# COMPACT_ATOMS: atom_id res chain seq x y z
N MET A 1 30.68 8.85 -5.13
CA MET A 1 30.45 10.20 -5.70
C MET A 1 29.62 10.21 -6.98
N LYS A 2 29.73 9.24 -7.90
CA LYS A 2 28.91 9.20 -9.14
C LYS A 2 27.42 8.95 -8.90
N ILE A 3 27.07 8.16 -7.87
CA ILE A 3 25.68 7.84 -7.49
C ILE A 3 24.96 9.07 -6.89
N PHE A 4 25.66 9.88 -6.10
CA PHE A 4 25.12 11.15 -5.56
C PHE A 4 24.79 12.16 -6.66
N LEU A 5 25.54 12.12 -7.78
CA LEU A 5 25.34 13.02 -8.92
C LEU A 5 24.09 12.65 -9.75
N ILE A 6 23.77 11.35 -9.84
CA ILE A 6 22.56 10.86 -10.53
C ILE A 6 21.31 11.17 -9.69
N VAL A 7 21.40 11.03 -8.36
CA VAL A 7 20.32 11.41 -7.43
C VAL A 7 20.00 12.90 -7.51
N LEU A 8 21.02 13.77 -7.62
CA LEU A 8 20.81 15.22 -7.75
C LEU A 8 20.22 15.61 -9.12
N PHE A 9 20.51 14.84 -10.18
CA PHE A 9 20.03 15.10 -11.54
C PHE A 9 18.58 14.65 -11.75
N VAL A 10 18.15 13.56 -11.09
CA VAL A 10 16.74 13.12 -11.08
C VAL A 10 15.87 14.00 -10.17
N LEU A 11 16.42 14.53 -9.06
CA LEU A 11 15.73 15.51 -8.22
C LEU A 11 15.62 16.90 -8.87
N GLY A 12 16.59 17.29 -9.69
CA GLY A 12 16.73 18.65 -10.24
C GLY A 12 15.85 18.99 -11.44
N ILE A 13 15.30 17.99 -12.15
CA ILE A 13 14.49 18.21 -13.37
C ILE A 13 12.98 18.23 -13.06
N GLY A 14 12.56 17.80 -11.87
CA GLY A 14 11.15 17.72 -11.48
C GLY A 14 10.49 19.01 -10.97
N ILE A 15 11.26 20.09 -10.72
CA ILE A 15 10.76 21.29 -10.02
C ILE A 15 10.39 22.46 -10.97
N SER A 16 10.76 22.39 -12.24
CA SER A 16 10.66 23.56 -13.15
C SER A 16 9.35 23.69 -13.93
N CYS A 17 8.32 22.89 -13.66
CA CYS A 17 7.03 22.97 -14.40
C CYS A 17 5.83 23.46 -13.57
N LEU A 18 6.02 23.99 -12.36
CA LEU A 18 4.92 24.49 -11.51
C LEU A 18 4.68 26.01 -11.61
N THR A 19 5.26 26.70 -12.59
CA THR A 19 4.94 28.12 -12.83
C THR A 19 3.60 28.25 -13.54
N GLY A 20 2.54 28.41 -12.74
CA GLY A 20 1.40 29.29 -13.01
C GLY A 20 0.64 29.06 -14.32
N CYS A 21 -0.28 28.10 -14.32
CA CYS A 21 -1.49 28.15 -15.16
C CYS A 21 -2.67 27.80 -14.26
N GLN A 22 -3.81 28.48 -14.44
CA GLN A 22 -5.05 28.12 -13.72
C GLN A 22 -5.28 26.62 -13.87
N THR A 23 -5.21 25.89 -12.75
CA THR A 23 -5.39 24.44 -12.75
C THR A 23 -6.89 24.18 -12.80
N ASN A 24 -7.37 23.87 -14.00
CA ASN A 24 -8.68 23.31 -14.28
C ASN A 24 -8.79 21.88 -13.71
N ASP A 25 -10.00 21.47 -13.29
CA ASP A 25 -10.23 20.21 -12.54
C ASP A 25 -9.66 18.97 -13.26
N ASN A 26 -9.76 18.92 -14.60
CA ASN A 26 -9.18 17.86 -15.42
C ASN A 26 -7.65 17.72 -15.27
N THR A 27 -6.92 18.83 -15.12
CA THR A 27 -5.45 18.80 -14.92
C THR A 27 -5.12 18.37 -13.50
N ARG A 28 -5.93 18.78 -12.52
CA ARG A 28 -5.77 18.39 -11.11
C ARG A 28 -5.96 16.89 -10.92
N THR A 29 -7.07 16.33 -11.39
CA THR A 29 -7.39 14.89 -11.24
C THR A 29 -6.34 13.99 -11.89
N LYS A 30 -5.77 14.40 -13.03
CA LYS A 30 -4.64 13.68 -13.66
C LYS A 30 -3.38 13.73 -12.82
N ALA A 31 -3.01 14.91 -12.31
CA ALA A 31 -1.83 15.07 -11.48
C ALA A 31 -1.96 14.29 -10.16
N GLU A 32 -3.13 14.32 -9.56
CA GLU A 32 -3.45 13.56 -8.35
C GLU A 32 -3.40 12.06 -8.58
N GLY A 33 -4.04 11.55 -9.64
CA GLY A 33 -3.98 10.14 -10.02
C GLY A 33 -2.55 9.67 -10.30
N THR A 34 -1.74 10.48 -10.99
CA THR A 34 -0.30 10.20 -11.17
C THR A 34 0.43 10.16 -9.83
N ALA A 35 0.15 11.08 -8.91
CA ALA A 35 0.83 11.12 -7.62
C ALA A 35 0.52 9.88 -6.76
N VAL A 36 -0.76 9.48 -6.68
CA VAL A 36 -1.17 8.22 -6.00
C VAL A 36 -0.49 7.03 -6.69
N GLY A 37 -0.55 6.99 -8.02
CA GLY A 37 0.05 5.95 -8.84
C GLY A 37 1.56 5.80 -8.63
N VAL A 38 2.29 6.90 -8.60
CA VAL A 38 3.73 6.93 -8.33
C VAL A 38 4.00 6.42 -6.91
N GLY A 39 3.29 6.93 -5.92
CA GLY A 39 3.49 6.56 -4.51
C GLY A 39 3.21 5.08 -4.23
N GLY A 40 2.02 4.61 -4.59
CA GLY A 40 1.62 3.22 -4.39
C GLY A 40 2.41 2.25 -5.25
N GLY A 41 2.67 2.61 -6.51
CA GLY A 41 3.50 1.82 -7.41
C GLY A 41 4.94 1.67 -6.91
N ALA A 42 5.55 2.76 -6.40
CA ALA A 42 6.88 2.70 -5.82
C ALA A 42 6.93 1.82 -4.56
N LEU A 43 5.92 1.92 -3.70
CA LEU A 43 5.85 1.12 -2.48
C LEU A 43 5.69 -0.37 -2.80
N LEU A 44 4.68 -0.74 -3.60
CA LEU A 44 4.43 -2.12 -4.00
C LEU A 44 5.60 -2.70 -4.79
N GLY A 45 6.11 -1.95 -5.76
CA GLY A 45 7.27 -2.35 -6.55
C GLY A 45 8.53 -2.52 -5.68
N GLY A 46 8.72 -1.66 -4.68
CA GLY A 46 9.84 -1.75 -3.75
C GLY A 46 9.76 -2.97 -2.85
N LEU A 47 8.58 -3.28 -2.31
CA LEU A 47 8.36 -4.47 -1.48
C LEU A 47 8.59 -5.76 -2.28
N LEU A 48 7.99 -5.88 -3.46
CA LEU A 48 8.20 -7.02 -4.35
C LEU A 48 9.66 -7.14 -4.78
N GLY A 49 10.27 -6.02 -5.18
CA GLY A 49 11.67 -5.97 -5.55
C GLY A 49 12.59 -6.40 -4.42
N ALA A 50 12.29 -6.02 -3.18
CA ALA A 50 13.04 -6.45 -2.00
C ALA A 50 12.98 -7.96 -1.79
N ALA A 51 11.80 -8.56 -1.98
CA ALA A 51 11.58 -9.99 -1.80
C ALA A 51 12.40 -10.84 -2.78
N PHE A 52 12.59 -10.39 -4.03
CA PHE A 52 13.32 -11.14 -5.05
C PHE A 52 14.81 -10.75 -5.16
N GLY A 53 15.17 -9.50 -4.87
CA GLY A 53 16.50 -8.95 -5.15
C GLY A 53 17.15 -8.22 -3.98
N GLY A 54 16.62 -8.33 -2.76
CA GLY A 54 17.13 -7.62 -1.59
C GLY A 54 17.11 -6.10 -1.76
N GLY A 55 18.06 -5.39 -1.15
CA GLY A 55 18.07 -3.91 -1.21
C GLY A 55 18.19 -3.33 -2.63
N GLU A 56 18.94 -3.98 -3.51
CA GLU A 56 19.07 -3.53 -4.91
C GLU A 56 17.78 -3.78 -5.69
N GLY A 57 17.18 -4.96 -5.50
CA GLY A 57 15.86 -5.27 -6.03
C GLY A 57 14.79 -4.30 -5.53
N ALA A 58 14.84 -3.88 -4.27
CA ALA A 58 13.91 -2.91 -3.69
C ALA A 58 13.98 -1.55 -4.40
N ILE A 59 15.18 -1.06 -4.67
CA ILE A 59 15.36 0.22 -5.37
C ILE A 59 14.90 0.12 -6.82
N ILE A 60 15.27 -0.95 -7.52
CA ILE A 60 14.89 -1.18 -8.92
C ILE A 60 13.37 -1.35 -9.02
N GLY A 61 12.80 -2.17 -8.15
CA GLY A 61 11.36 -2.42 -8.07
C GLY A 61 10.59 -1.15 -7.74
N ALA A 62 11.06 -0.33 -6.80
CA ALA A 62 10.43 0.95 -6.48
C ALA A 62 10.49 1.93 -7.65
N ALA A 63 11.63 2.03 -8.34
CA ALA A 63 11.74 2.90 -9.52
C ALA A 63 10.84 2.43 -10.67
N ALA A 64 10.84 1.13 -10.97
CA ALA A 64 9.99 0.55 -12.01
C ALA A 64 8.50 0.69 -11.67
N GLY A 65 8.15 0.40 -10.42
CA GLY A 65 6.79 0.53 -9.88
C GLY A 65 6.32 1.98 -9.88
N ALA A 66 7.17 2.94 -9.54
CA ALA A 66 6.86 4.38 -9.61
C ALA A 66 6.52 4.81 -11.04
N LEU A 67 7.32 4.38 -12.02
CA LEU A 67 7.11 4.71 -13.42
C LEU A 67 5.83 4.07 -13.96
N ALA A 68 5.63 2.77 -13.73
CA ALA A 68 4.45 2.04 -14.17
C ALA A 68 3.18 2.56 -13.48
N GLY A 69 3.24 2.75 -12.16
CA GLY A 69 2.15 3.28 -11.36
C GLY A 69 1.80 4.72 -11.73
N GLY A 70 2.79 5.58 -12.00
CA GLY A 70 2.56 6.94 -12.48
C GLY A 70 1.86 6.98 -13.85
N ALA A 71 2.27 6.11 -14.79
CA ALA A 71 1.61 6.00 -16.08
C ALA A 71 0.17 5.49 -15.97
N ALA A 72 -0.05 4.44 -15.16
CA ALA A 72 -1.38 3.90 -14.89
C ALA A 72 -2.29 4.92 -14.18
N GLY A 73 -1.76 5.60 -13.15
CA GLY A 73 -2.46 6.64 -12.39
C GLY A 73 -2.82 7.85 -13.25
N TYR A 74 -1.95 8.27 -14.16
CA TYR A 74 -2.26 9.32 -15.14
C TYR A 74 -3.41 8.91 -16.06
N ALA A 75 -3.37 7.67 -16.58
CA ALA A 75 -4.41 7.13 -17.45
C ALA A 75 -5.75 7.00 -16.74
N TYR A 76 -5.73 6.51 -15.49
CA TYR A 76 -6.90 6.41 -14.61
C TYR A 76 -7.48 7.80 -14.31
N GLY A 77 -6.66 8.76 -13.86
CA GLY A 77 -7.10 10.14 -13.62
C GLY A 77 -7.65 10.82 -14.87
N ALA A 78 -7.09 10.53 -16.04
CA ALA A 78 -7.63 11.01 -17.32
C ALA A 78 -8.96 10.35 -17.70
N HIS A 79 -9.18 9.09 -17.31
CA HIS A 79 -10.46 8.40 -17.48
C HIS A 79 -11.51 9.02 -16.57
N VAL A 80 -11.23 9.09 -15.27
CA VAL A 80 -12.10 9.69 -14.25
C VAL A 80 -12.46 11.13 -14.62
N ALA A 81 -11.50 11.96 -15.03
CA ALA A 81 -11.78 13.33 -15.44
C ALA A 81 -12.75 13.43 -16.64
N LYS A 82 -12.65 12.51 -17.61
CA LYS A 82 -13.61 12.43 -18.74
C LYS A 82 -14.96 11.87 -18.32
N GLU A 83 -14.97 10.98 -17.35
CA GLU A 83 -16.18 10.35 -16.85
C GLU A 83 -16.98 11.30 -15.96
N LYS A 84 -16.32 12.16 -15.17
CA LYS A 84 -16.96 13.28 -14.47
C LYS A 84 -17.73 14.22 -15.41
N GLU A 85 -17.26 14.41 -16.65
CA GLU A 85 -17.99 15.17 -17.67
C GLU A 85 -19.20 14.40 -18.26
N LYS A 86 -19.24 13.07 -18.11
CA LYS A 86 -20.24 12.18 -18.73
C LYS A 86 -21.27 11.62 -17.74
N TYR A 87 -20.92 11.44 -16.47
CA TYR A 87 -21.85 10.95 -15.47
C TYR A 87 -22.94 12.00 -15.27
N ALA A 88 -24.17 11.63 -15.65
CA ALA A 88 -25.33 12.47 -15.46
C ALA A 88 -25.68 12.65 -13.96
N LYS A 89 -25.14 11.78 -13.07
CA LYS A 89 -25.32 11.82 -11.62
C LYS A 89 -24.05 11.34 -10.90
N ALA A 90 -23.54 12.14 -9.97
CA ALA A 90 -22.41 11.77 -9.10
C ALA A 90 -22.71 10.56 -8.20
N GLU A 91 -24.00 10.26 -7.99
CA GLU A 91 -24.50 9.18 -7.13
C GLU A 91 -24.09 7.78 -7.63
N ASP A 92 -24.26 7.49 -8.93
CA ASP A 92 -23.96 6.16 -9.50
C ASP A 92 -22.47 5.79 -9.38
N TRP A 93 -21.59 6.80 -9.47
CA TRP A 93 -20.15 6.61 -9.33
C TRP A 93 -19.74 6.43 -7.85
N LEU A 94 -20.39 7.16 -6.93
CA LEU A 94 -20.18 6.99 -5.48
C LEU A 94 -20.62 5.60 -5.01
N ASP A 95 -21.70 5.05 -5.55
CA ASP A 95 -22.12 3.69 -5.23
C ASP A 95 -21.06 2.65 -5.65
N ALA A 96 -20.49 2.79 -6.84
CA ALA A 96 -19.42 1.90 -7.30
C ALA A 96 -18.17 2.00 -6.39
N CYS A 97 -17.82 3.22 -5.98
CA CYS A 97 -16.73 3.52 -5.06
C CYS A 97 -16.96 2.90 -3.67
N ILE A 98 -18.16 3.03 -3.11
CA ILE A 98 -18.55 2.42 -1.83
C ILE A 98 -18.48 0.89 -1.91
N ILE A 99 -18.98 0.28 -2.99
CA ILE A 99 -18.93 -1.17 -3.18
C ILE A 99 -17.48 -1.68 -3.23
N SER A 100 -16.62 -1.01 -4.02
CA SER A 100 -15.20 -1.35 -4.12
C SER A 100 -14.49 -1.27 -2.76
N LEU A 101 -14.79 -0.22 -1.99
CA LEU A 101 -14.18 -0.03 -0.68
C LEU A 101 -14.69 -1.03 0.35
N ASN A 102 -15.99 -1.36 0.34
CA ASN A 102 -16.57 -2.39 1.19
C ASN A 102 -15.96 -3.77 0.90
N GLU A 103 -15.76 -4.10 -0.37
CA GLU A 103 -15.03 -5.31 -0.77
C GLU A 103 -13.60 -5.31 -0.22
N LYS A 104 -12.88 -4.19 -0.35
CA LYS A 104 -11.51 -4.09 0.19
C LYS A 104 -11.47 -4.18 1.72
N ASN A 105 -12.48 -3.64 2.40
CA ASN A 105 -12.66 -3.79 3.85
C ASN A 105 -12.82 -5.25 4.24
N ARG A 106 -13.73 -5.97 3.57
CA ARG A 106 -13.97 -7.39 3.80
C ARG A 106 -12.70 -8.22 3.57
N GLU A 107 -12.01 -8.01 2.45
CA GLU A 107 -10.75 -8.70 2.14
C GLU A 107 -9.68 -8.45 3.20
N THR A 108 -9.50 -7.19 3.61
CA THR A 108 -8.48 -6.82 4.61
C THR A 108 -8.83 -7.40 5.98
N LEU A 109 -10.11 -7.44 6.34
CA LEU A 109 -10.57 -8.08 7.57
C LEU A 109 -10.33 -9.59 7.54
N GLU A 110 -10.71 -10.28 6.47
CA GLU A 110 -10.48 -11.72 6.31
C GLU A 110 -8.99 -12.06 6.38
N PHE A 111 -8.15 -11.27 5.69
CA PHE A 111 -6.70 -11.39 5.76
C PHE A 111 -6.18 -11.21 7.19
N ASN A 112 -6.64 -10.19 7.92
CA ASN A 112 -6.24 -9.96 9.31
C ASN A 112 -6.62 -11.12 10.24
N LEU A 113 -7.82 -11.69 10.07
CA LEU A 113 -8.29 -12.82 10.86
C LEU A 113 -7.48 -14.09 10.59
N GLU A 114 -7.08 -14.31 9.34
CA GLU A 114 -6.20 -15.41 8.97
C GLU A 114 -4.78 -15.18 9.49
N LEU A 115 -4.25 -13.97 9.31
CA LEU A 115 -2.90 -13.61 9.73
C LEU A 115 -2.74 -13.70 11.24
N ASP A 116 -3.74 -13.33 12.03
CA ASP A 116 -3.72 -13.47 13.49
C ASP A 116 -3.52 -14.93 13.92
N LYS A 117 -4.27 -15.87 13.30
CA LYS A 117 -4.11 -17.32 13.55
C LYS A 117 -2.72 -17.80 13.17
N ASN A 118 -2.22 -17.35 12.02
CA ASN A 118 -0.86 -17.69 11.57
C ASN A 118 0.21 -17.15 12.52
N ILE A 119 0.06 -15.94 13.04
CA ILE A 119 0.99 -15.34 14.01
C ILE A 119 1.04 -16.17 15.29
N VAL A 120 -0.09 -16.69 15.77
CA VAL A 120 -0.11 -17.56 16.96
C VAL A 120 0.68 -18.85 16.72
N ASP A 121 0.52 -19.50 15.55
CA ASP A 121 1.30 -20.70 15.20
C ASP A 121 2.80 -20.40 15.06
N LEU A 122 3.12 -19.31 14.34
CA LEU A 122 4.49 -18.87 14.11
C LEU A 122 5.20 -18.50 15.41
N ASP A 123 4.52 -17.82 16.34
CA ASP A 123 5.08 -17.46 17.64
C ASP A 123 5.38 -18.71 18.48
N ALA A 124 4.43 -19.64 18.56
CA ALA A 124 4.62 -20.89 19.29
C ALA A 124 5.77 -21.72 18.71
N THR A 125 5.85 -21.82 17.38
CA THR A 125 6.91 -22.53 16.67
C THR A 125 8.26 -21.85 16.86
N THR A 126 8.32 -20.52 16.71
CA THR A 126 9.51 -19.70 16.96
C THR A 126 10.03 -19.89 18.37
N ALA A 127 9.16 -19.81 19.39
CA ALA A 127 9.55 -19.99 20.79
C ALA A 127 10.16 -21.37 21.05
N ARG A 128 9.54 -22.43 20.51
CA ARG A 128 10.05 -23.80 20.62
C ARG A 128 11.41 -23.96 19.94
N LEU A 129 11.54 -23.51 18.69
CA LEU A 129 12.78 -23.65 17.92
C LEU A 129 13.94 -22.87 18.54
N VAL A 130 13.69 -21.65 19.05
CA VAL A 130 14.71 -20.87 19.76
C VAL A 130 15.18 -21.61 21.01
N ASN A 131 14.25 -22.15 21.81
CA ASN A 131 14.60 -22.93 22.99
C ASN A 131 15.36 -24.21 22.63
N ASP A 132 14.92 -24.96 21.63
CA ASP A 132 15.57 -26.19 21.21
C ASP A 132 16.96 -25.93 20.60
N TYR A 133 17.15 -24.80 19.91
CA TYR A 133 18.45 -24.38 19.41
C TYR A 133 19.41 -24.07 20.55
N ASN A 134 18.96 -23.31 21.56
CA ASN A 134 19.76 -22.99 22.75
C ASN A 134 20.14 -24.26 23.53
N ASN A 135 19.28 -25.27 23.52
CA ASN A 135 19.52 -26.58 24.12
C ASN A 135 20.24 -27.58 23.18
N LYS A 136 20.74 -27.13 22.02
CA LYS A 136 21.46 -27.94 21.01
C LYS A 136 20.68 -29.13 20.46
N ARG A 137 19.34 -29.07 20.51
CA ARG A 137 18.42 -30.10 20.00
C ARG A 137 18.11 -29.94 18.51
N VAL A 138 18.18 -28.71 17.99
CA VAL A 138 18.02 -28.41 16.56
C VAL A 138 19.20 -27.62 16.01
N LYS A 139 19.39 -27.68 14.69
CA LYS A 139 20.45 -26.94 13.99
C LYS A 139 19.99 -25.52 13.66
N LYS A 140 20.96 -24.61 13.47
CA LYS A 140 20.73 -23.23 12.97
C LYS A 140 19.88 -23.18 11.68
N ALA A 141 19.97 -24.22 10.83
CA ALA A 141 19.16 -24.34 9.63
C ALA A 141 17.64 -24.34 9.91
N ALA A 142 17.19 -24.93 11.02
CA ALA A 142 15.77 -24.93 11.40
C ALA A 142 15.28 -23.53 11.77
N LEU A 143 16.09 -22.76 12.52
CA LEU A 143 15.79 -21.35 12.81
C LEU A 143 15.78 -20.49 11.55
N LYS A 144 16.71 -20.72 10.62
CA LYS A 144 16.75 -19.99 9.34
C LYS A 144 15.48 -20.26 8.52
N SER A 145 15.06 -21.53 8.44
CA SER A 145 13.84 -21.92 7.71
C SER A 145 12.59 -21.29 8.32
N GLU A 146 12.48 -21.24 9.65
CA GLU A 146 11.34 -20.60 10.31
C GLU A 146 11.37 -19.08 10.15
N LYS A 147 12.55 -18.47 10.24
CA LYS A 147 12.74 -17.05 9.96
C LYS A 147 12.30 -16.70 8.54
N GLU A 148 12.66 -17.51 7.55
CA GLU A 148 12.22 -17.32 6.15
C GLU A 148 10.69 -17.44 6.02
N ARG A 149 10.05 -18.37 6.75
CA ARG A 149 8.57 -18.51 6.79
C ARG A 149 7.90 -17.28 7.38
N VAL A 150 8.44 -16.75 8.48
CA VAL A 150 7.95 -15.52 9.12
C VAL A 150 8.19 -14.29 8.23
N ASP A 151 9.37 -14.17 7.63
CA ASP A 151 9.72 -13.05 6.73
C ASP A 151 8.85 -13.06 5.47
N ALA A 152 8.54 -14.23 4.90
CA ALA A 152 7.61 -14.35 3.77
C ALA A 152 6.19 -13.88 4.14
N LYS A 153 5.68 -14.31 5.30
CA LYS A 153 4.37 -13.85 5.81
C LYS A 153 4.36 -12.36 6.12
N ARG A 154 5.49 -11.80 6.57
CA ARG A 154 5.63 -10.34 6.75
C ARG A 154 5.53 -9.60 5.42
N VAL A 155 6.20 -10.09 4.38
CA VAL A 155 6.13 -9.49 3.03
C VAL A 155 4.70 -9.55 2.49
N GLU A 156 4.00 -10.67 2.63
CA GLU A 156 2.58 -10.77 2.26
C GLU A 156 1.72 -9.71 2.98
N ALA A 157 1.90 -9.55 4.30
CA ALA A 157 1.19 -8.55 5.09
C ALA A 157 1.55 -7.10 4.70
N GLU A 158 2.82 -6.82 4.39
CA GLU A 158 3.28 -5.51 3.92
C GLU A 158 2.71 -5.17 2.55
N LEU A 159 2.57 -6.14 1.65
CA LEU A 159 1.93 -5.95 0.34
C LEU A 159 0.44 -5.65 0.48
N GLN A 160 -0.28 -6.41 1.31
CA GLN A 160 -1.70 -6.14 1.59
C GLN A 160 -1.90 -4.75 2.20
N LEU A 161 -1.01 -4.35 3.12
CA LEU A 161 -1.04 -3.02 3.74
C LEU A 161 -0.74 -1.92 2.71
N ALA A 162 0.22 -2.13 1.81
CA ALA A 162 0.55 -1.17 0.75
C ALA A 162 -0.60 -1.00 -0.25
N GLU A 163 -1.26 -2.10 -0.62
CA GLU A 163 -2.43 -2.06 -1.51
C GLU A 163 -3.62 -1.35 -0.85
N ALA A 164 -3.90 -1.67 0.42
CA ALA A 164 -4.94 -0.97 1.19
C ALA A 164 -4.63 0.52 1.36
N ASN A 165 -3.36 0.92 1.54
CA ASN A 165 -2.95 2.33 1.55
C ASN A 165 -3.18 3.02 0.21
N TYR A 166 -2.85 2.35 -0.89
CA TYR A 166 -3.07 2.88 -2.25
C TYR A 166 -4.55 3.14 -2.49
N GLU A 167 -5.41 2.17 -2.14
CA GLU A 167 -6.87 2.32 -2.25
C GLU A 167 -7.38 3.44 -1.34
N LEU A 168 -6.92 3.47 -0.08
CA LEU A 168 -7.30 4.51 0.88
C LEU A 168 -6.98 5.93 0.38
N GLU A 169 -5.79 6.15 -0.18
CA GLU A 169 -5.40 7.46 -0.71
C GLU A 169 -6.29 7.86 -1.90
N ASN A 170 -6.59 6.91 -2.79
CA ASN A 170 -7.49 7.15 -3.91
C ASN A 170 -8.89 7.54 -3.41
N GLN A 171 -9.45 6.78 -2.46
CA GLN A 171 -10.79 7.01 -1.94
C GLN A 171 -10.93 8.29 -1.10
N GLN A 172 -9.89 8.68 -0.37
CA GLN A 172 -9.88 9.96 0.35
C GLN A 172 -9.94 11.14 -0.61
N LYS A 173 -9.22 11.09 -1.75
CA LYS A 173 -9.31 12.15 -2.76
C LYS A 173 -10.69 12.21 -3.40
N VAL A 174 -11.27 11.05 -3.71
CA VAL A 174 -12.65 10.94 -4.20
C VAL A 174 -13.64 11.58 -3.22
N LEU A 175 -13.53 11.27 -1.93
CA LEU A 175 -14.39 11.84 -0.89
C LEU A 175 -14.21 13.37 -0.79
N ASP A 176 -12.97 13.86 -0.76
CA ASP A 176 -12.66 15.28 -0.64
C ASP A 176 -13.20 16.08 -1.85
N GLU A 177 -13.04 15.57 -3.06
CA GLU A 177 -13.58 16.20 -4.26
C GLU A 177 -15.12 16.19 -4.25
N THR A 178 -15.73 15.06 -3.88
CA THR A 178 -17.19 14.93 -3.82
C THR A 178 -17.80 15.86 -2.78
N MET A 179 -17.21 15.96 -1.57
CA MET A 179 -17.67 16.88 -0.53
C MET A 179 -17.62 18.35 -0.99
N ARG A 180 -16.67 18.71 -1.86
CA ARG A 180 -16.58 20.07 -2.42
C ARG A 180 -17.64 20.35 -3.47
N GLU A 181 -18.02 19.35 -4.26
CA GLU A 181 -18.97 19.48 -5.38
C GLU A 181 -20.43 19.40 -4.91
N VAL A 182 -20.77 18.37 -4.11
CA VAL A 182 -22.16 18.07 -3.74
C VAL A 182 -22.45 18.21 -2.23
N GLY A 183 -21.44 18.55 -1.43
CA GLY A 183 -21.57 18.74 0.02
C GLY A 183 -21.74 17.43 0.80
N HIS A 184 -22.04 17.56 2.10
CA HIS A 184 -22.33 16.41 2.96
C HIS A 184 -23.71 15.83 2.65
N ASN A 185 -23.73 14.63 2.10
CA ASN A 185 -24.93 13.84 1.83
C ASN A 185 -24.76 12.39 2.33
N GLU A 186 -25.79 11.57 2.18
CA GLU A 186 -25.77 10.17 2.63
C GLU A 186 -24.64 9.35 1.99
N TYR A 187 -24.34 9.56 0.70
CA TYR A 187 -23.24 8.88 0.00
C TYR A 187 -21.87 9.24 0.55
N THR A 188 -21.58 10.53 0.76
CA THR A 188 -20.30 10.98 1.34
C THR A 188 -20.10 10.48 2.76
N LYS A 189 -21.18 10.35 3.56
CA LYS A 189 -21.09 9.76 4.91
C LYS A 189 -20.83 8.26 4.85
N ALA A 190 -21.48 7.54 3.94
CA ALA A 190 -21.26 6.11 3.74
C ALA A 190 -19.82 5.85 3.30
N LEU A 191 -19.30 6.65 2.37
CA LEU A 191 -17.91 6.56 1.93
C LEU A 191 -16.93 6.88 3.07
N ASP A 192 -17.16 7.95 3.84
CA ASP A 192 -16.32 8.32 5.00
C ASP A 192 -16.31 7.22 6.09
N TRP A 193 -17.45 6.55 6.29
CA TRP A 193 -17.55 5.39 7.18
C TRP A 193 -16.67 4.24 6.71
N GLU A 194 -16.82 3.81 5.46
CA GLU A 194 -16.05 2.71 4.88
C GLU A 194 -14.53 3.03 4.86
N ILE A 195 -14.14 4.29 4.62
CA ILE A 195 -12.75 4.76 4.74
C ILE A 195 -12.24 4.61 6.18
N SER A 196 -13.07 4.92 7.16
CA SER A 196 -12.72 4.81 8.58
C SER A 196 -12.57 3.35 9.02
N GLU A 197 -13.42 2.46 8.50
CA GLU A 197 -13.32 1.01 8.73
C GLU A 197 -12.03 0.44 8.11
N LEU A 198 -11.69 0.85 6.89
CA LEU A 198 -10.44 0.43 6.23
C LEU A 198 -9.22 0.84 7.05
N LYS A 199 -9.19 2.10 7.54
CA LYS A 199 -8.12 2.60 8.41
C LYS A 199 -7.97 1.76 9.67
N ALA A 200 -9.08 1.32 10.27
CA ALA A 200 -9.03 0.47 11.45
C ALA A 200 -8.43 -0.91 11.13
N HIS A 201 -8.85 -1.54 10.03
CA HIS A 201 -8.29 -2.81 9.57
C HIS A 201 -6.80 -2.71 9.21
N MET A 202 -6.40 -1.64 8.54
CA MET A 202 -4.99 -1.38 8.21
C MET A 202 -4.13 -1.17 9.46
N LYS A 203 -4.69 -0.55 10.52
CA LYS A 203 -3.99 -0.39 11.80
C LYS A 203 -3.74 -1.74 12.47
N GLU A 204 -4.73 -2.63 12.47
CA GLU A 204 -4.54 -4.00 12.97
C GLU A 204 -3.50 -4.75 12.15
N LEU A 205 -3.61 -4.70 10.82
CA LEU A 205 -2.65 -5.30 9.90
C LEU A 205 -1.22 -4.82 10.18
N LYS A 206 -1.04 -3.52 10.40
CA LYS A 206 0.27 -2.95 10.77
C LYS A 206 0.82 -3.55 12.07
N LEU A 207 -0.03 -3.70 13.10
CA LEU A 207 0.38 -4.33 14.36
C LEU A 207 0.79 -5.79 14.15
N GLN A 208 0.08 -6.52 13.29
CA GLN A 208 0.41 -7.89 12.91
C GLN A 208 1.76 -7.97 12.19
N THR A 209 2.03 -7.07 11.25
CA THR A 209 3.34 -6.93 10.59
C THR A 209 4.46 -6.67 11.59
N ASP A 210 4.24 -5.79 12.57
CA ASP A 210 5.22 -5.49 13.63
C ASP A 210 5.48 -6.73 14.52
N LYS A 211 4.43 -7.51 14.84
CA LYS A 211 4.59 -8.79 15.55
C LYS A 211 5.47 -9.75 14.76
N LEU A 212 5.23 -9.94 13.46
CA LEU A 212 6.05 -10.79 12.58
C LEU A 212 7.51 -10.32 12.52
N ALA A 213 7.76 -9.02 12.44
CA ALA A 213 9.11 -8.47 12.50
C ALA A 213 9.83 -8.82 13.81
N SER A 214 9.10 -8.80 14.93
CA SER A 214 9.65 -9.20 16.23
C SER A 214 9.99 -10.71 16.28
N LEU A 215 9.13 -11.57 15.73
CA LEU A 215 9.37 -13.02 15.62
C LEU A 215 10.63 -13.30 14.79
N SER A 216 10.72 -12.66 13.64
CA SER A 216 11.89 -12.76 12.75
C SER A 216 13.18 -12.30 13.45
N SER A 217 13.12 -11.26 14.27
CA SER A 217 14.27 -10.74 15.02
C SER A 217 14.76 -11.73 16.08
N ARG A 218 13.86 -12.42 16.78
CA ARG A 218 14.18 -13.44 17.80
C ARG A 218 14.97 -14.63 17.24
N MET A 219 14.88 -14.89 15.94
CA MET A 219 15.57 -15.98 15.25
C MET A 219 16.85 -15.52 14.54
N SER A 220 17.31 -14.29 14.78
CA SER A 220 18.57 -13.79 14.22
C SER A 220 19.74 -14.44 14.98
N VAL A 221 20.22 -15.57 14.46
CA VAL A 221 21.35 -16.36 14.98
C VAL A 221 22.49 -16.47 13.99
#